data_AF-C5KWJ1-F1
#
_entry.id   AF-C5KWJ1-F1
#
_cell.length_a   1.000
_cell.length_b   1.000
_cell.length_c   1.000
_cell.angle_alpha   90.00
_cell.angle_beta   90.00
_cell.angle_gamma   90.00
#
_symmetry.space_group_name_H-M   'P 1'
#
loop_
_entity.id
_entity.type
_entity.pdbx_description
1 polymer ?
#
loop_
_entity_poly.entity_id
_entity_poly.type
_entity_poly.pdbx_seq_one_letter_code
_entity_poly.pdbx_strand_id
1 'polypeptide(L)' 'YDVSEVFMPEGVDPFLSTTPLFTDDTSSGIDLLWAPHPFNKRSGRTRRAQDIPLVGEWFKEHCPPEYPVKVR' A
#
# COMPACT_ATOMS: atom_id res chain seq x y z
N TYR A 1 38.70 8.60 24.12
CA TYR A 1 38.74 8.16 22.73
C TYR A 1 37.66 8.91 22.00
N ASP A 2 38.06 9.87 21.17
CA ASP A 2 37.13 10.65 20.37
C ASP A 2 36.73 9.80 19.16
N VAL A 3 35.43 9.55 18.98
CA VAL A 3 34.89 8.69 17.91
C VAL A 3 34.79 9.46 16.58
N SER A 4 35.20 10.73 16.59
CA SER A 4 35.12 11.67 15.48
C SER A 4 36.01 11.34 14.28
N GLU A 5 37.04 10.50 14.44
CA GLU A 5 38.01 10.14 13.38
C GLU A 5 37.86 8.70 12.86
N VAL A 6 36.64 8.19 12.73
CA VAL A 6 36.40 6.90 12.05
C VAL A 6 36.15 7.14 10.56
N PHE A 7 37.07 6.64 9.72
CA PHE A 7 36.95 6.70 8.26
C PHE A 7 36.43 5.38 7.68
N MET A 8 35.63 5.47 6.62
CA MET A 8 35.24 4.29 5.85
C MET A 8 36.40 3.78 4.99
N PRO A 9 36.54 2.45 4.79
CA PRO A 9 37.50 1.89 3.86
C PRO A 9 37.30 2.39 2.43
N GLU A 10 38.39 2.41 1.65
CA GLU A 10 38.34 2.79 0.24
C GLU A 10 37.49 1.78 -0.57
N GLY A 11 36.67 2.29 -1.50
CA GLY A 11 35.74 1.48 -2.29
C GLY A 11 34.43 1.12 -1.59
N VAL A 12 34.14 1.72 -0.43
CA VAL A 12 32.84 1.61 0.24
C VAL A 12 31.94 2.75 -0.18
N ASP A 13 30.91 2.43 -0.94
CA ASP A 13 29.84 3.34 -1.37
C ASP A 13 28.48 2.90 -0.79
N PRO A 14 27.49 3.81 -0.73
CA PRO A 14 26.12 3.45 -0.37
C PRO A 14 25.54 2.39 -1.31
N PHE A 15 24.78 1.44 -0.76
CA PHE A 15 24.33 0.23 -1.47
C PHE A 15 23.45 0.43 -2.71
N LEU A 16 22.96 1.63 -3.02
CA LEU A 16 22.16 1.92 -4.21
C LEU A 16 22.50 3.30 -4.78
N SER A 17 23.79 3.67 -4.76
CA SER A 17 24.26 5.00 -5.16
C SER A 17 23.88 5.42 -6.59
N THR A 18 23.61 4.45 -7.47
CA THR A 18 23.21 4.68 -8.87
C THR A 18 21.71 4.71 -9.10
N THR A 19 20.91 4.27 -8.13
CA THR A 19 19.45 4.13 -8.27
C THR A 19 18.77 5.39 -7.75
N PRO A 20 17.79 5.96 -8.47
CA PRO A 20 17.04 7.11 -7.97
C PRO A 20 16.19 6.74 -6.75
N LEU A 21 15.95 7.72 -5.87
CA LEU A 21 15.16 7.52 -4.65
C LEU A 21 13.69 7.16 -4.94
N PHE A 22 13.13 7.69 -6.01
CA PHE A 22 11.76 7.40 -6.47
C PHE A 22 11.70 7.40 -7.99
N THR A 23 10.67 6.74 -8.51
CA THR A 23 10.29 6.68 -9.92
C THR A 23 8.85 7.18 -10.09
N ASP A 24 8.42 7.36 -11.34
CA ASP A 24 7.06 7.82 -11.67
C ASP A 24 5.97 6.91 -11.09
N ASP A 25 6.25 5.60 -10.94
CA ASP A 25 5.30 4.61 -10.42
C ASP A 25 5.37 4.40 -8.89
N THR A 26 6.31 5.05 -8.19
CA THR A 26 6.54 4.78 -6.76
C THR A 26 5.33 5.14 -5.90
N SER A 27 4.71 6.30 -6.15
CA SER A 27 3.49 6.72 -5.45
C SER A 27 2.34 5.74 -5.69
N SER A 28 2.08 5.39 -6.96
CA SER A 28 1.04 4.44 -7.35
C SER A 28 1.25 3.06 -6.70
N GLY A 29 2.50 2.61 -6.58
CA GLY A 29 2.84 1.38 -5.88
C GLY A 29 2.55 1.44 -4.37
N ILE A 30 2.81 2.58 -3.73
CA ILE A 30 2.47 2.82 -2.31
C ILE A 30 0.95 2.86 -2.13
N ASP A 31 0.21 3.45 -3.06
CA ASP A 31 -1.26 3.49 -3.02
C ASP A 31 -1.85 2.07 -3.09
N LEU A 32 -1.32 1.22 -3.97
CA LEU A 32 -1.73 -0.19 -4.08
C LEU A 32 -1.43 -0.99 -2.80
N LEU A 33 -0.41 -0.64 -2.03
CA LEU A 33 -0.08 -1.32 -0.77
C LEU A 33 -1.23 -1.22 0.25
N TRP A 34 -1.90 -0.06 0.29
CA TRP A 34 -3.01 0.22 1.22
C TRP A 34 -4.40 0.05 0.61
N ALA A 35 -4.48 -0.39 -0.65
CA ALA A 35 -5.74 -0.62 -1.33
C ALA A 35 -6.55 -1.77 -0.68
N PRO A 36 -7.89 -1.78 -0.80
CA PRO A 36 -8.70 -2.89 -0.32
C PRO A 36 -8.41 -4.16 -1.11
N HIS A 37 -8.73 -5.31 -0.51
CA HIS A 37 -8.76 -6.56 -1.27
C HIS A 37 -9.83 -6.43 -2.38
N PRO A 38 -9.53 -6.75 -3.66
CA PRO A 38 -8.41 -7.56 -4.13
C PRO A 38 -7.19 -6.82 -4.69
N PHE A 39 -7.16 -5.49 -4.65
CA PHE A 39 -6.20 -4.67 -5.38
C PHE A 39 -4.81 -4.59 -4.75
N ASN A 40 -4.68 -4.91 -3.46
CA ASN A 40 -3.40 -4.94 -2.76
C ASN A 40 -2.51 -6.17 -3.05
N LYS A 41 -2.85 -6.97 -4.06
CA LYS A 41 -2.13 -8.19 -4.42
C LYS A 41 -1.73 -8.16 -5.89
N ARG A 42 -0.49 -8.58 -6.17
CA ARG A 42 0.03 -8.72 -7.53
C ARG A 42 -0.59 -9.91 -8.29
N SER A 43 -0.99 -10.96 -7.57
CA SER A 43 -1.61 -12.15 -8.15
C SER A 43 -2.65 -12.77 -7.22
N GLY A 44 -3.58 -13.53 -7.80
CA GLY A 44 -4.69 -14.17 -7.07
C GLY A 44 -5.34 -15.27 -7.90
N ARG A 45 -6.34 -15.94 -7.31
CA ARG A 45 -7.13 -16.98 -8.00
C ARG A 45 -8.41 -16.36 -8.56
N THR A 46 -8.81 -16.79 -9.75
CA THR A 46 -10.15 -16.49 -10.28
C THR A 46 -11.21 -17.03 -9.33
N ARG A 47 -12.18 -16.19 -8.96
CA ARG A 47 -13.34 -16.54 -8.12
C ARG A 47 -14.59 -16.59 -8.98
N ARG A 48 -15.60 -17.34 -8.55
CA ARG A 48 -16.90 -17.35 -9.25
C ARG A 48 -17.57 -15.99 -9.07
N ALA A 49 -18.36 -15.55 -10.05
CA ALA A 49 -19.02 -14.26 -10.02
C ALA A 49 -19.88 -14.06 -8.76
N GLN A 50 -20.64 -15.08 -8.36
CA GLN A 50 -21.50 -15.06 -7.17
C GLN A 50 -20.74 -15.03 -5.84
N ASP A 51 -19.44 -15.34 -5.82
CA ASP A 51 -18.64 -15.34 -4.59
C ASP A 51 -18.08 -13.94 -4.25
N ILE A 52 -18.31 -12.93 -5.10
CA ILE A 52 -17.79 -11.57 -4.93
C ILE A 52 -18.92 -10.67 -4.41
N PRO A 53 -18.95 -10.35 -3.11
CA PRO A 53 -19.96 -9.47 -2.55
C PRO A 53 -19.61 -8.00 -2.84
N LEU A 54 -20.00 -7.49 -4.01
CA LEU A 54 -19.66 -6.13 -4.47
C LEU A 54 -20.11 -5.02 -3.51
N VAL A 55 -21.26 -5.19 -2.86
CA VAL A 55 -21.81 -4.24 -1.88
C VAL A 55 -21.56 -4.67 -0.43
N GLY A 56 -20.69 -5.67 -0.24
CA GLY A 56 -20.42 -6.34 1.03
C GLY A 56 -19.87 -5.45 2.12
N GLU A 57 -19.12 -4.40 1.75
CA GLU A 57 -18.49 -3.48 2.70
C GLU A 57 -19.44 -2.35 3.12
N TRP A 58 -20.31 -1.89 2.22
CA TRP A 58 -21.21 -0.75 2.48
C TRP A 58 -22.11 -0.94 3.70
N PHE A 59 -22.64 -2.14 3.92
CA PHE A 59 -23.51 -2.42 5.07
C PHE A 59 -22.74 -2.84 6.34
N LYS A 60 -21.42 -3.05 6.24
CA LYS A 60 -20.56 -3.29 7.42
C LYS A 60 -20.11 -1.99 8.05
N GLU A 61 -20.04 -0.92 7.26
CA GLU A 61 -19.77 0.43 7.72
C GLU A 61 -20.99 1.03 8.40
N HIS A 62 -20.77 1.94 9.35
CA HIS A 62 -21.86 2.61 10.03
C HIS A 62 -22.58 3.55 9.09
N CYS A 63 -23.90 3.44 9.01
CA CYS A 63 -24.71 4.26 8.13
C CYS A 63 -24.69 5.74 8.59
N PRO A 64 -24.43 6.70 7.69
CA PRO A 64 -24.51 8.12 8.00
C PRO A 64 -25.86 8.53 8.62
N PRO A 65 -25.87 9.39 9.65
CA PRO A 65 -27.06 9.73 10.41
C PRO A 65 -28.08 10.57 9.63
N GLU A 66 -27.70 11.18 8.51
CA GLU A 66 -28.61 11.98 7.68
C GLU A 66 -29.60 11.12 6.87
N TYR A 67 -29.34 9.82 6.72
CA TYR A 67 -30.15 8.95 5.88
C TYR A 67 -31.52 8.61 6.50
N PRO A 68 -32.58 8.44 5.69
CA PRO A 68 -33.92 8.14 6.21
C PRO A 68 -33.94 6.80 6.95
N VAL A 69 -34.81 6.66 7.96
CA VAL A 69 -34.88 5.48 8.86
C VAL A 69 -34.95 4.14 8.11
N LYS A 70 -35.59 4.11 6.93
CA LYS A 70 -35.70 2.90 6.11
C LYS A 70 -34.35 2.33 5.64
N VAL A 71 -33.35 3.18 5.43
CA VAL A 71 -32.06 2.81 4.86
C VAL A 71 -30.90 3.02 5.85
N ARG A 72 -31.22 3.40 7.09
CA ARG A 72 -30.27 3.60 8.17
C ARG A 72 -29.98 2.30 8.91
#